data_AF-A0A2G4T2U2-F1
#
_entry.id   AF-A0A2G4T2U2-F1
#
_cell.length_a   1.000
_cell.length_b   1.000
_cell.length_c   1.000
_cell.angle_alpha   90.00
_cell.angle_beta   90.00
_cell.angle_gamma   90.00
#
_symmetry.space_group_name_H-M   'P 1'
#
loop_
_entity.id
_entity.type
_entity.pdbx_description
1 polymer ?
#
loop_
_entity_poly.entity_id
_entity_poly.type
_entity_poly.pdbx_seq_one_letter_code
_entity_poly.pdbx_strand_id
1 'polypeptide(L)'
;MDTKLLSRLDLLADNTLSVIFERNRLKDLKLDVEKYETNIQKNLSQLKDGIQQLEQQLSEEEQTDTTKDTKVDEDKLIQLQLKVDKLEALLGNQTDPAARDLLLGNNHKKSPRFTPIDTSQMENSQILQLQQRIIDDQDQDLDHLSEAIRRQRELGLMIGDELETHAILIDETEEMVDRTDERLRRAKKKLDYVGRKVKDNKSICIVIALILIFFILVALFR
;
A
#
# COMPACT_ATOMS: atom_id res chain seq x y z
N MET A 1 23.48 -1.71 -15.09
CA MET A 1 22.14 -1.70 -14.45
C MET A 1 21.44 -0.35 -14.54
N ASP A 2 20.16 -0.32 -14.93
CA ASP A 2 19.35 0.90 -14.95
C ASP A 2 18.94 1.33 -13.53
N THR A 3 19.77 2.12 -12.85
CA THR A 3 19.52 2.67 -11.50
C THR A 3 18.18 3.42 -11.37
N LYS A 4 17.67 3.98 -12.48
CA LYS A 4 16.34 4.62 -12.55
C LYS A 4 15.19 3.62 -12.52
N LEU A 5 15.38 2.43 -13.06
CA LEU A 5 14.37 1.37 -13.08
C LEU A 5 14.27 0.72 -11.70
N LEU A 6 15.42 0.51 -11.04
CA LEU A 6 15.49 0.03 -9.66
C LEU A 6 14.79 0.97 -8.67
N SER A 7 15.10 2.28 -8.70
CA SER A 7 14.44 3.26 -7.82
C SER A 7 12.94 3.40 -8.09
N ARG A 8 12.51 3.25 -9.35
CA ARG A 8 11.09 3.23 -9.70
C ARG A 8 10.37 1.99 -9.16
N LEU A 9 11.02 0.83 -9.18
CA LEU A 9 10.47 -0.41 -8.62
C LEU A 9 10.41 -0.37 -7.09
N ASP A 10 11.41 0.21 -6.43
CA ASP A 10 11.41 0.36 -4.97
C ASP A 10 10.27 1.28 -4.52
N LEU A 11 10.10 2.42 -5.20
CA LEU A 11 8.97 3.32 -4.95
C LEU A 11 7.62 2.66 -5.26
N LEU A 12 7.55 1.79 -6.27
CA LEU A 12 6.35 1.01 -6.58
C LEU A 12 6.07 -0.04 -5.49
N ALA A 13 7.11 -0.68 -4.93
CA ALA A 13 7.01 -1.61 -3.81
C ALA A 13 6.44 -0.92 -2.58
N ASP A 14 6.99 0.24 -2.21
CA ASP A 14 6.58 1.01 -1.03
C ASP A 14 5.14 1.54 -1.19
N ASN A 15 4.77 2.03 -2.38
CA ASN A 15 3.37 2.40 -2.64
C ASN A 15 2.43 1.21 -2.55
N THR A 16 2.84 0.04 -3.06
CA THR A 16 2.01 -1.18 -3.00
C THR A 16 1.85 -1.67 -1.56
N LEU A 17 2.89 -1.52 -0.74
CA LEU A 17 2.85 -1.77 0.70
C LEU A 17 1.79 -0.91 1.38
N SER A 18 1.80 0.41 1.17
CA SER A 18 0.77 1.32 1.71
C SER A 18 -0.65 0.94 1.27
N VAL A 19 -0.83 0.62 -0.01
CA VAL A 19 -2.15 0.21 -0.55
C VAL A 19 -2.61 -1.13 0.07
N ILE A 20 -1.70 -2.06 0.36
CA ILE A 20 -2.03 -3.32 1.08
C ILE A 20 -2.42 -3.05 2.54
N PHE A 21 -1.77 -2.11 3.22
CA PHE A 21 -2.14 -1.73 4.59
C PHE A 21 -3.52 -1.06 4.64
N GLU A 22 -3.80 -0.13 3.73
CA GLU A 22 -5.13 0.48 3.59
C GLU A 22 -6.20 -0.57 3.29
N ARG A 23 -5.89 -1.50 2.38
CA ARG A 23 -6.75 -2.65 2.06
C ARG A 23 -7.09 -3.47 3.30
N ASN A 24 -6.09 -3.82 4.10
CA ASN A 24 -6.29 -4.63 5.31
C ASN A 24 -7.11 -3.90 6.36
N ARG A 25 -6.89 -2.59 6.54
CA ARG A 25 -7.71 -1.72 7.41
C ARG A 25 -9.18 -1.64 6.93
N LEU A 26 -9.42 -1.53 5.62
CA LEU A 26 -10.76 -1.48 5.05
C LEU A 26 -11.49 -2.83 5.14
N LYS A 27 -10.75 -3.94 5.06
CA LYS A 27 -11.27 -5.29 5.28
C LYS A 27 -11.75 -5.48 6.72
N ASP A 28 -11.03 -4.94 7.71
CA ASP A 28 -11.46 -4.95 9.11
C ASP A 28 -12.75 -4.13 9.33
N LEU A 29 -12.92 -3.05 8.56
CA LEU A 29 -14.14 -2.23 8.55
C LEU A 29 -15.29 -2.84 7.70
N LYS A 30 -15.10 -4.01 7.07
CA LYS A 30 -16.05 -4.67 6.16
C LYS A 30 -16.56 -3.77 5.02
N LEU A 31 -15.72 -2.86 4.54
CA LEU A 31 -16.04 -1.97 3.42
C LEU A 31 -15.59 -2.58 2.08
N ASP A 32 -16.06 -2.05 0.95
CA ASP A 32 -15.67 -2.55 -0.37
C ASP A 32 -14.17 -2.41 -0.63
N VAL A 33 -13.54 -3.54 -0.98
CA VAL A 33 -12.09 -3.68 -1.11
C VAL A 33 -11.64 -3.94 -2.56
N GLU A 34 -12.59 -4.18 -3.47
CA GLU A 34 -12.35 -4.66 -4.84
C GLU A 34 -11.45 -3.72 -5.66
N LYS A 35 -11.60 -2.41 -5.48
CA LYS A 35 -10.76 -1.40 -6.14
C LYS A 35 -9.30 -1.45 -5.66
N TYR A 36 -9.08 -1.75 -4.38
CA TYR A 36 -7.73 -1.87 -3.82
C TYR A 36 -7.10 -3.19 -4.27
N GLU A 37 -7.84 -4.29 -4.29
CA GLU A 37 -7.34 -5.59 -4.76
C GLU A 37 -6.93 -5.55 -6.24
N THR A 38 -7.75 -4.95 -7.10
CA THR A 38 -7.41 -4.79 -8.52
C THR A 38 -6.20 -3.88 -8.75
N ASN A 39 -6.01 -2.84 -7.94
CA ASN A 39 -4.84 -1.98 -8.01
C ASN A 39 -3.57 -2.69 -7.51
N ILE A 40 -3.67 -3.43 -6.40
CA ILE A 40 -2.53 -4.19 -5.86
C ILE A 40 -2.09 -5.25 -6.87
N GLN A 41 -3.03 -5.96 -7.50
CA GLN A 41 -2.72 -6.98 -8.50
C GLN A 41 -1.98 -6.39 -9.72
N LYS A 42 -2.39 -5.21 -10.18
CA LYS A 42 -1.71 -4.49 -11.27
C LYS A 42 -0.32 -4.01 -10.87
N ASN A 43 -0.16 -3.50 -9.65
CA ASN A 43 1.15 -3.04 -9.19
C ASN A 43 2.11 -4.22 -9.02
N LEU A 44 1.64 -5.34 -8.45
CA LEU A 44 2.45 -6.56 -8.33
C LEU A 44 2.86 -7.13 -9.70
N SER A 45 1.95 -7.13 -10.69
CA SER A 45 2.33 -7.59 -12.04
C SER A 45 3.40 -6.69 -12.65
N GLN A 46 3.25 -5.37 -12.54
CA GLN A 46 4.25 -4.40 -13.01
C GLN A 46 5.59 -4.55 -12.30
N LEU A 47 5.57 -4.90 -11.01
CA LEU A 47 6.77 -5.07 -10.22
C LEU A 47 7.48 -6.38 -10.59
N LYS A 48 6.75 -7.48 -10.78
CA LYS A 48 7.28 -8.74 -11.34
C LYS A 48 7.89 -8.56 -12.72
N ASP A 49 7.18 -7.87 -13.62
CA ASP A 49 7.66 -7.61 -14.98
C ASP A 49 8.95 -6.75 -14.97
N GLY A 50 9.04 -5.76 -14.07
CA GLY A 50 10.23 -4.93 -13.93
C GLY A 50 11.42 -5.64 -13.28
N ILE A 51 11.18 -6.53 -12.31
CA ILE A 51 12.23 -7.38 -11.74
C ILE A 51 12.79 -8.32 -12.81
N GLN A 52 11.93 -8.93 -13.61
CA GLN A 52 12.35 -9.82 -14.70
C GLN A 52 13.20 -9.06 -15.75
N GLN A 53 12.90 -7.79 -16.00
CA GLN A 53 13.73 -6.93 -16.85
C GLN A 53 15.10 -6.62 -16.21
N LEU A 54 15.16 -6.36 -14.91
CA LEU A 54 16.43 -6.17 -14.19
C LEU A 54 17.27 -7.44 -14.18
N GLU A 55 16.66 -8.60 -13.97
CA GLU A 55 17.33 -9.91 -14.04
C GLU A 55 17.94 -10.15 -15.43
N GLN A 56 17.21 -9.81 -16.49
CA GLN A 56 17.69 -9.95 -17.86
C GLN A 56 18.85 -9.00 -18.16
N GLN A 57 18.78 -7.76 -17.68
CA GLN A 57 19.87 -6.78 -17.80
C GLN A 57 21.13 -7.23 -17.02
N LEU A 58 20.95 -7.80 -15.82
CA LEU A 58 22.03 -8.35 -15.01
C LEU A 58 22.70 -9.55 -15.70
N SER A 59 21.92 -10.44 -16.30
CA SER A 59 22.43 -11.60 -17.05
C SER A 59 23.19 -11.21 -18.32
N GLU A 60 22.81 -10.11 -18.97
CA GLU A 60 23.55 -9.53 -20.10
C GLU A 60 24.85 -8.83 -19.65
N GLU A 61 24.86 -8.21 -18.48
CA GLU A 61 26.00 -7.48 -17.91
C GLU A 61 27.05 -8.42 -17.26
N GLU A 62 26.63 -9.61 -16.79
CA GLU A 62 27.50 -10.68 -16.25
C GLU A 62 28.43 -11.29 -17.32
N GLN A 63 28.08 -11.18 -18.61
CA GLN A 63 28.95 -11.61 -19.72
C GLN A 63 30.11 -10.62 -19.99
N THR A 64 30.05 -9.41 -19.42
CA THR A 64 31.07 -8.36 -19.57
C THR A 64 31.80 -8.11 -18.26
N ASP A 65 32.80 -8.96 -17.99
CA ASP A 65 33.73 -9.02 -16.85
C ASP A 65 34.02 -7.68 -16.11
N THR A 66 33.12 -7.25 -15.22
CA THR A 66 33.30 -6.10 -14.30
C THR A 66 32.77 -6.42 -12.89
N THR A 67 33.58 -7.17 -12.15
CA THR A 67 33.24 -7.91 -10.91
C THR A 67 32.96 -7.11 -9.63
N LYS A 68 32.77 -5.79 -9.66
CA LYS A 68 32.58 -4.97 -8.44
C LYS A 68 31.23 -4.26 -8.33
N ASP A 69 30.63 -3.83 -9.44
CA ASP A 69 29.28 -3.22 -9.44
C ASP A 69 28.17 -4.28 -9.48
N THR A 70 28.43 -5.46 -10.05
CA THR A 70 27.43 -6.53 -10.19
C THR A 70 26.93 -7.06 -8.84
N LYS A 71 27.80 -7.24 -7.84
CA LYS A 71 27.39 -7.76 -6.52
C LYS A 71 26.47 -6.82 -5.74
N VAL A 72 26.71 -5.52 -5.83
CA VAL A 72 25.89 -4.51 -5.14
C VAL A 72 24.52 -4.42 -5.81
N ASP A 73 24.45 -4.65 -7.10
CA ASP A 73 23.18 -4.65 -7.84
C ASP A 73 22.44 -6.00 -7.73
N GLU A 74 23.15 -7.12 -7.59
CA GLU A 74 22.60 -8.42 -7.17
C GLU A 74 21.97 -8.32 -5.76
N ASP A 75 22.67 -7.74 -4.79
CA ASP A 75 22.17 -7.59 -3.42
C ASP A 75 20.90 -6.72 -3.37
N LYS A 76 20.84 -5.64 -4.15
CA LYS A 76 19.64 -4.79 -4.25
C LYS A 76 18.48 -5.51 -4.93
N LEU A 77 18.76 -6.32 -5.96
CA LEU A 77 17.75 -7.12 -6.63
C LEU A 77 17.17 -8.19 -5.70
N ILE A 78 18.03 -8.87 -4.92
CA ILE A 78 17.61 -9.83 -3.90
C ILE A 78 16.76 -9.14 -2.83
N GLN A 79 17.13 -7.94 -2.38
CA GLN A 79 16.31 -7.19 -1.43
C GLN A 79 14.95 -6.82 -2.01
N LEU A 80 14.88 -6.45 -3.28
CA LEU A 80 13.63 -6.12 -3.95
C LEU A 80 12.75 -7.37 -4.14
N GLN A 81 13.33 -8.50 -4.52
CA GLN A 81 12.62 -9.80 -4.58
C GLN A 81 12.07 -10.19 -3.20
N LEU A 82 12.87 -10.09 -2.13
CA LEU A 82 12.42 -10.36 -0.76
C LEU A 82 11.28 -9.42 -0.32
N LYS A 83 11.32 -8.14 -0.73
CA LYS A 83 10.21 -7.20 -0.49
C LYS A 83 8.95 -7.66 -1.23
N VAL A 84 9.06 -8.13 -2.47
CA VAL A 84 7.90 -8.65 -3.23
C VAL A 84 7.31 -9.88 -2.57
N ASP A 85 8.13 -10.86 -2.21
CA ASP A 85 7.65 -12.07 -1.54
C ASP A 85 6.92 -11.74 -0.24
N LYS A 86 7.42 -10.74 0.51
CA LYS A 86 6.74 -10.21 1.69
C LYS A 86 5.40 -9.52 1.35
N LEU A 87 5.33 -8.77 0.25
CA LEU A 87 4.10 -8.12 -0.22
C LEU A 87 3.08 -9.16 -0.70
N GLU A 88 3.51 -10.22 -1.38
CA GLU A 88 2.66 -11.34 -1.79
C GLU A 88 2.13 -12.09 -0.56
N ALA A 89 2.97 -12.31 0.45
CA ALA A 89 2.56 -12.91 1.72
C ALA A 89 1.56 -12.04 2.50
N LEU A 90 1.70 -10.71 2.46
CA LEU A 90 0.74 -9.76 3.06
C LEU A 90 -0.58 -9.66 2.28
N LEU A 91 -0.55 -9.89 0.96
CA LEU A 91 -1.73 -9.91 0.11
C LEU A 91 -2.49 -11.24 0.18
N GLY A 92 -1.75 -12.33 0.38
CA GLY A 92 -2.26 -13.68 0.60
C GLY A 92 -3.37 -13.68 1.64
N ASN A 93 -4.47 -14.34 1.30
CA ASN A 93 -5.61 -14.47 2.19
C ASN A 93 -5.11 -15.03 3.53
N GLN A 94 -5.38 -14.38 4.67
CA GLN A 94 -4.96 -14.81 6.02
C GLN A 94 -5.38 -16.26 6.38
N THR A 95 -6.13 -16.93 5.50
CA THR A 95 -6.49 -18.34 5.55
C THR A 95 -5.39 -19.30 5.09
N ASP A 96 -4.39 -18.84 4.33
CA ASP A 96 -3.35 -19.73 3.82
C ASP A 96 -2.23 -19.91 4.87
N PRO A 97 -2.06 -21.11 5.45
CA PRO A 97 -1.11 -21.34 6.54
C PRO A 97 0.33 -21.02 6.15
N ALA A 98 0.67 -21.17 4.86
CA ALA A 98 2.00 -20.93 4.32
C ALA A 98 2.39 -19.44 4.31
N ALA A 99 1.44 -18.53 4.08
CA ALA A 99 1.71 -17.08 4.09
C ALA A 99 1.96 -16.56 5.52
N ARG A 100 1.27 -17.15 6.51
CA ARG A 100 1.54 -16.91 7.93
C ARG A 100 2.90 -17.47 8.36
N ASP A 101 3.29 -18.63 7.85
CA ASP A 101 4.58 -19.28 8.14
C ASP A 101 5.76 -18.46 7.60
N LEU A 102 5.58 -17.79 6.45
CA LEU A 102 6.59 -16.92 5.86
C LEU A 102 6.68 -15.55 6.56
N LEU A 103 5.55 -14.98 7.00
CA LEU A 103 5.50 -13.71 7.73
C LEU A 103 5.99 -13.80 9.19
N LEU A 104 5.85 -14.98 9.80
CA LEU A 104 6.32 -15.26 11.16
C LEU A 104 7.74 -15.81 11.19
N GLY A 105 8.34 -16.05 10.02
CA GLY A 105 9.55 -16.85 9.90
C GLY A 105 9.24 -18.32 10.19
N ASN A 106 9.85 -19.20 9.40
CA ASN A 106 9.72 -20.65 9.41
C ASN A 106 10.01 -21.26 10.81
N ASN A 107 9.06 -21.14 11.73
CA ASN A 107 9.16 -21.56 13.14
C ASN A 107 8.00 -22.47 13.56
N HIS A 108 7.24 -23.05 12.62
CA HIS A 108 6.29 -24.14 12.91
C HIS A 108 6.99 -25.49 13.21
N LYS A 109 8.01 -25.47 14.06
CA LYS A 109 8.30 -26.61 14.92
C LYS A 109 8.35 -26.11 16.35
N LYS A 110 7.29 -26.47 17.07
CA LYS A 110 7.05 -26.30 18.51
C LYS A 110 6.41 -24.96 18.87
N SER A 111 5.08 -24.92 18.74
CA SER A 111 4.31 -24.37 19.87
C SER A 111 4.84 -25.01 21.16
N PRO A 112 4.96 -24.28 22.28
CA PRO A 112 5.52 -24.82 23.52
C PRO A 112 4.65 -25.99 23.93
N ARG A 113 5.13 -27.19 23.60
CA ARG A 113 4.38 -28.41 23.83
C ARG A 113 4.61 -28.70 25.30
N PHE A 114 3.74 -28.15 26.15
CA PHE A 114 3.52 -28.66 27.49
C PHE A 114 2.84 -30.03 27.39
N THR A 115 3.49 -30.99 26.71
CA THR A 115 3.17 -32.39 26.89
C THR A 115 3.68 -32.77 28.28
N PRO A 116 2.80 -33.19 29.20
CA PRO A 116 3.25 -33.78 30.45
C PRO A 116 4.05 -35.02 30.06
N ILE A 117 5.36 -35.00 30.32
CA ILE A 117 6.19 -36.17 30.09
C ILE A 117 5.95 -37.08 31.28
N ASP A 118 5.52 -38.31 31.00
CA ASP A 118 5.30 -39.32 32.03
C ASP A 118 6.66 -39.76 32.58
N THR A 119 7.05 -39.17 33.72
CA THR A 119 8.32 -39.39 34.40
C THR A 119 8.29 -40.61 35.32
N SER A 120 7.14 -41.31 35.40
CA SER A 120 6.92 -42.41 36.35
C SER A 120 7.85 -43.62 36.16
N GLN A 121 8.47 -43.76 34.98
CA GLN A 121 9.40 -44.86 34.65
C GLN A 121 10.86 -44.42 34.45
N MET A 122 11.19 -43.14 34.69
CA MET A 122 12.53 -42.61 34.45
C MET A 122 13.37 -42.59 35.74
N GLU A 123 14.65 -42.93 35.63
CA GLU A 123 15.64 -42.76 36.70
C GLU A 123 15.83 -41.26 37.02
N ASN A 124 16.05 -40.89 38.29
CA ASN A 124 16.25 -39.48 38.71
C ASN A 124 17.33 -38.75 37.91
N SER A 125 18.40 -39.45 37.52
CA SER A 125 19.48 -38.92 36.69
C SER A 125 19.02 -38.58 35.26
N GLN A 126 18.11 -39.38 34.70
CA GLN A 126 17.51 -39.18 33.38
C GLN A 126 16.45 -38.07 33.41
N ILE A 127 15.71 -37.93 34.52
CA ILE A 127 14.77 -36.83 34.75
C ILE A 127 15.51 -35.49 34.82
N LEU A 128 16.66 -35.42 35.50
CA LEU A 128 17.49 -34.21 35.56
C LEU A 128 18.02 -33.79 34.19
N GLN A 129 18.53 -34.73 33.40
CA GLN A 129 19.00 -34.44 32.03
C GLN A 129 17.85 -33.99 31.12
N LEU A 130 16.68 -34.60 31.28
CA LEU A 130 15.48 -34.22 30.55
C LEU A 130 15.01 -32.81 30.95
N GLN A 131 14.97 -32.49 32.24
CA GLN A 131 14.61 -31.16 32.73
C GLN A 131 15.56 -30.08 32.23
N GLN A 132 16.87 -30.33 32.26
CA GLN A 132 17.86 -29.39 31.74
C GLN A 132 17.61 -29.09 30.26
N ARG A 133 17.37 -30.14 29.45
CA ARG A 133 17.05 -29.98 28.03
C ARG A 133 15.75 -29.20 27.79
N ILE A 134 14.73 -29.39 28.64
CA ILE A 134 13.45 -28.67 28.53
C ILE A 134 13.63 -27.19 28.88
N ILE A 135 14.41 -26.88 29.90
CA ILE A 135 14.71 -25.51 30.30
C ILE A 135 15.48 -24.80 29.16
N ASP A 136 16.48 -25.46 28.59
CA ASP A 136 17.26 -24.89 27.48
C ASP A 136 16.38 -24.63 26.23
N ASP A 137 15.45 -25.53 25.89
CA ASP A 137 14.49 -25.37 24.77
C ASP A 137 13.50 -24.21 25.06
N GLN A 138 13.09 -24.04 26.32
CA GLN A 138 12.19 -22.95 26.75
C GLN A 138 12.87 -21.58 26.75
N ASP A 139 14.13 -21.48 27.16
CA ASP A 139 14.89 -20.23 27.10
C ASP A 139 15.07 -19.77 25.65
N GLN A 140 15.33 -20.71 24.74
CA GLN A 140 15.42 -20.43 23.31
C GLN A 140 14.08 -19.91 22.74
N ASP A 141 12.95 -20.48 23.17
CA ASP A 141 11.61 -20.00 22.80
C ASP A 141 11.31 -18.59 23.36
N LEU A 142 11.78 -18.28 24.58
CA LEU A 142 11.63 -16.96 25.19
C LEU A 142 12.46 -15.89 24.49
N ASP A 143 13.65 -16.21 24.01
CA ASP A 143 14.48 -15.30 23.21
C ASP A 143 13.78 -14.93 21.89
N HIS A 144 13.17 -15.92 21.22
CA HIS A 144 12.39 -15.67 20.01
C HIS A 144 11.13 -14.83 20.28
N LEU A 145 10.44 -15.08 21.39
CA LEU A 145 9.31 -14.28 21.82
C LEU A 145 9.73 -12.83 22.14
N SER A 146 10.86 -12.65 22.81
CA SER A 146 11.44 -11.34 23.12
C SER A 146 11.77 -10.55 21.85
N GLU A 147 12.34 -11.21 20.85
CA GLU A 147 12.65 -10.60 19.56
C GLU A 147 11.38 -10.20 18.79
N ALA A 148 10.35 -11.05 18.81
CA ALA A 148 9.05 -10.75 18.22
C ALA A 148 8.36 -9.57 18.92
N ILE A 149 8.39 -9.50 20.25
CA ILE A 149 7.86 -8.38 21.04
C ILE A 149 8.62 -7.09 20.74
N ARG A 150 9.95 -7.17 20.59
CA ARG A 150 10.78 -6.00 20.24
C ARG A 150 10.41 -5.43 18.88
N ARG A 151 10.23 -6.29 17.87
CA ARG A 151 9.74 -5.88 16.54
C ARG A 151 8.33 -5.30 16.59
N GLN A 152 7.43 -5.92 17.36
CA GLN A 152 6.06 -5.42 17.54
C GLN A 152 6.03 -4.03 18.18
N ARG A 153 6.90 -3.79 19.18
CA ARG A 153 7.06 -2.48 19.81
C ARG A 153 7.58 -1.44 18.82
N GLU A 154 8.57 -1.79 18.01
CA GLU A 154 9.11 -0.91 16.95
C GLU A 154 8.04 -0.54 15.93
N LEU A 155 7.26 -1.52 15.46
CA LEU A 155 6.11 -1.28 14.59
C LEU A 155 5.05 -0.38 15.27
N GLY A 156 4.79 -0.58 16.57
CA GLY A 156 3.86 0.25 17.32
C GLY A 156 4.31 1.71 17.44
N LEU A 157 5.61 1.96 17.58
CA LEU A 157 6.18 3.30 17.58
C LEU A 157 6.05 3.97 16.21
N MET A 158 6.40 3.25 15.15
CA MET A 158 6.28 3.75 13.78
C MET A 158 4.82 4.07 13.40
N ILE A 159 3.87 3.24 13.83
CA ILE A 159 2.43 3.50 13.64
C ILE A 159 2.02 4.76 14.42
N GLY A 160 2.55 4.96 15.62
CA GLY A 160 2.33 6.19 16.39
C GLY A 160 2.77 7.43 15.64
N ASP A 161 3.99 7.42 15.12
CA ASP A 161 4.58 8.55 14.37
C ASP A 161 3.82 8.83 13.06
N GLU A 162 3.37 7.78 12.35
CA GLU A 162 2.56 7.93 11.13
C GLU A 162 1.16 8.46 11.45
N LEU A 163 0.54 8.03 12.55
CA LEU A 163 -0.76 8.56 12.98
C LEU A 163 -0.66 10.03 13.40
N GLU A 164 0.43 10.43 14.05
CA GLU A 164 0.69 11.85 14.36
C GLU A 164 0.90 12.67 13.08
N THR A 165 1.66 12.14 12.13
CA THR A 165 1.86 12.76 10.81
C THR A 165 0.54 12.86 10.05
N HIS A 166 -0.28 11.82 10.07
CA HIS A 166 -1.62 11.83 9.47
C HIS A 166 -2.56 12.80 10.16
N ALA A 167 -2.48 13.00 11.47
CA ALA A 167 -3.28 14.01 12.16
C ALA A 167 -2.95 15.42 11.63
N ILE A 168 -1.67 15.71 11.42
CA ILE A 168 -1.22 16.98 10.82
C ILE A 168 -1.72 17.12 9.38
N LEU A 169 -1.63 16.06 8.58
CA LEU A 169 -2.12 16.06 7.21
C LEU A 169 -3.64 16.24 7.14
N ILE A 170 -4.41 15.65 8.07
CA ILE A 170 -5.86 15.82 8.13
C ILE A 170 -6.20 17.30 8.37
N ASP A 171 -5.53 17.96 9.31
CA ASP A 171 -5.75 19.39 9.58
C ASP A 171 -5.44 20.25 8.33
N GLU A 172 -4.36 19.96 7.60
CA GLU A 172 -4.04 20.67 6.35
C GLU A 172 -5.08 20.39 5.25
N THR A 173 -5.58 19.15 5.16
CA THR A 173 -6.64 18.82 4.21
C THR A 173 -7.96 19.53 4.55
N GLU A 174 -8.30 19.69 5.83
CA GLU A 174 -9.47 20.45 6.27
C GLU A 174 -9.37 21.92 5.83
N GLU A 175 -8.20 22.55 6.03
CA GLU A 175 -7.96 23.92 5.57
C GLU A 175 -8.08 24.05 4.03
N MET A 176 -7.57 23.06 3.29
CA MET A 176 -7.69 23.03 1.83
C MET A 176 -9.13 22.85 1.36
N VAL A 177 -9.93 22.03 2.06
CA VAL A 177 -11.35 21.84 1.80
C VAL A 177 -12.11 23.14 2.03
N ASP A 178 -11.86 23.84 3.14
CA ASP A 178 -12.50 25.14 3.44
C ASP A 178 -12.20 26.19 2.36
N ARG A 179 -10.93 26.30 1.94
CA ARG A 179 -10.53 27.19 0.84
C ARG A 179 -11.22 26.81 -0.47
N THR A 180 -11.42 25.52 -0.72
CA THR A 180 -12.10 25.02 -1.92
C THR A 180 -13.59 25.32 -1.87
N ASP A 181 -14.26 25.15 -0.73
CA ASP A 181 -15.66 25.52 -0.55
C ASP A 181 -15.88 27.02 -0.78
N GLU A 182 -15.00 27.87 -0.24
CA GLU A 182 -15.07 29.31 -0.51
C GLU A 182 -14.97 29.64 -2.00
N ARG A 183 -14.04 29.02 -2.71
CA ARG A 183 -13.86 29.21 -4.16
C ARG A 183 -15.09 28.73 -4.91
N LEU A 184 -15.62 27.56 -4.55
CA LEU A 184 -16.81 26.98 -5.16
C LEU A 184 -18.04 27.87 -4.93
N ARG A 185 -18.21 28.40 -3.72
CA ARG A 185 -19.29 29.34 -3.37
C ARG A 185 -19.18 30.65 -4.15
N ARG A 186 -17.97 31.19 -4.37
CA ARG A 186 -17.75 32.37 -5.22
C ARG A 186 -18.04 32.04 -6.69
N ALA A 187 -17.62 30.89 -7.19
CA ALA A 187 -17.89 30.44 -8.55
C ALA A 187 -19.39 30.27 -8.79
N LYS A 188 -20.11 29.65 -7.84
CA LYS A 188 -21.57 29.52 -7.86
C LYS A 188 -22.28 30.88 -7.92
N LYS A 189 -21.86 31.86 -7.09
CA LYS A 189 -22.40 33.23 -7.16
C LYS A 189 -22.19 33.88 -8.52
N LYS A 190 -21.02 33.70 -9.15
CA LYS A 190 -20.75 34.21 -10.50
C LYS A 190 -21.65 33.53 -11.54
N LEU A 191 -21.82 32.21 -11.46
CA LEU A 191 -22.74 31.47 -12.34
C LEU A 191 -24.18 31.94 -12.18
N ASP A 192 -24.65 32.13 -10.95
CA ASP A 192 -26.00 32.65 -10.69
C ASP A 192 -26.20 34.08 -11.23
N TYR A 193 -25.17 34.92 -11.17
CA TYR A 193 -25.20 36.26 -11.74
C TYR A 193 -25.27 36.22 -13.27
N VAL A 194 -24.42 35.40 -13.91
CA VAL A 194 -24.43 35.22 -15.36
C VAL A 194 -25.76 34.62 -15.82
N GLY A 195 -26.28 33.60 -15.15
CA GLY A 195 -27.57 33.00 -15.44
C GLY A 195 -28.72 34.01 -15.36
N ARG A 196 -28.73 34.88 -14.34
CA ARG A 196 -29.68 35.99 -14.25
C ARG A 196 -29.54 36.98 -15.39
N LYS A 197 -28.32 37.45 -15.69
CA LYS A 197 -28.06 38.39 -16.79
C LYS A 197 -28.49 37.83 -18.16
N VAL A 198 -28.25 36.54 -18.42
CA VAL A 198 -28.71 35.88 -19.65
C VAL A 198 -30.24 35.82 -19.70
N LYS A 199 -30.90 35.49 -18.58
CA LYS A 199 -32.37 35.46 -18.50
C LYS A 199 -33.00 36.84 -18.76
N ASP A 200 -32.43 37.89 -18.20
CA ASP A 200 -32.94 39.26 -18.36
C ASP A 200 -32.73 39.78 -19.80
N ASN A 201 -31.62 39.41 -20.44
CA ASN A 201 -31.33 39.82 -21.82
C ASN A 201 -32.05 38.97 -22.88
N LYS A 202 -32.65 37.83 -22.49
CA LYS A 202 -33.40 36.95 -23.42
C LYS A 202 -34.60 37.66 -24.05
N SER A 203 -35.34 38.47 -23.28
CA SER A 203 -36.50 39.22 -23.80
C SER A 203 -36.09 40.26 -24.84
N ILE A 204 -35.01 41.01 -24.58
CA ILE A 204 -34.45 41.99 -25.51
C ILE A 204 -33.97 41.32 -26.81
N CYS A 205 -33.30 40.18 -26.71
CA CYS A 205 -32.84 39.42 -27.87
C CYS A 205 -34.01 38.93 -28.74
N ILE A 206 -35.08 38.44 -28.12
CA ILE A 206 -36.31 38.04 -28.83
C ILE A 206 -36.95 39.24 -29.54
N VAL A 207 -37.02 40.40 -28.89
CA VAL A 207 -37.59 41.62 -29.50
C VAL A 207 -36.77 42.07 -30.72
N ILE A 208 -35.44 42.08 -30.64
CA ILE A 208 -34.56 42.44 -31.77
C ILE A 208 -34.73 41.44 -32.93
N ALA A 209 -34.79 40.14 -32.62
CA ALA A 209 -35.00 39.10 -33.63
C ALA A 209 -36.35 39.26 -34.36
N LEU A 210 -37.43 39.60 -33.63
CA LEU A 210 -38.74 39.88 -34.22
C LEU A 210 -38.72 41.11 -35.14
N ILE A 211 -38.03 42.18 -34.73
CA ILE A 211 -37.89 43.39 -35.56
C ILE A 211 -37.14 43.07 -36.87
N LEU A 212 -36.05 42.31 -36.80
CA LEU A 212 -35.30 41.89 -37.99
C LEU A 212 -36.16 41.05 -38.93
N ILE A 213 -36.89 40.06 -38.40
CA ILE A 213 -37.81 39.23 -39.20
C ILE A 213 -38.88 40.10 -39.88
N PHE A 214 -39.43 41.09 -39.16
CA PHE A 214 -40.40 42.02 -39.73
C PHE A 214 -39.83 42.82 -40.91
N PHE A 215 -38.62 43.38 -40.78
CA PHE A 215 -37.97 44.09 -41.89
C PHE A 215 -37.72 43.20 -43.10
N ILE A 216 -37.31 41.94 -42.87
CA ILE A 216 -37.12 40.96 -43.94
C ILE A 216 -38.44 40.68 -44.66
N LEU A 217 -39.53 40.47 -43.92
CA LEU A 217 -40.87 40.26 -44.51
C LEU A 217 -41.33 41.47 -45.32
N VAL A 218 -41.13 42.69 -44.82
CA VAL A 218 -41.46 43.92 -45.56
C VAL A 218 -40.62 44.04 -46.83
N ALA A 219 -39.33 43.70 -46.78
CA ALA A 219 -38.46 43.74 -47.95
C ALA A 219 -38.80 42.68 -48.99
N LEU A 220 -39.29 41.51 -48.57
CA LEU A 220 -39.73 40.44 -49.48
C LEU A 220 -41.11 40.67 -50.08
N PHE A 221 -42.00 41.35 -49.35
CA PHE A 221 -43.39 41.57 -49.78
C PHE A 221 -43.59 42.89 -50.52
N ARG A 222 -42.55 43.74 -50.58
CA ARG A 222 -42.53 45.00 -51.31
C ARG A 222 -41.80 44.84 -52.63
#